data_AF-A0A536SPK7-F1
#
_entry.id   AF-A0A536SPK7-F1
#
_cell.length_a   1.000
_cell.length_b   1.000
_cell.length_c   1.000
_cell.angle_alpha   90.00
_cell.angle_beta   90.00
_cell.angle_gamma   90.00
#
_symmetry.space_group_name_H-M   'P 1'
#
loop_
_entity.id
_entity.type
_entity.pdbx_description
1 polymer ?
#
loop_
_entity_poly.entity_id
_entity_poly.type
_entity_poly.pdbx_seq_one_letter_code
_entity_poly.pdbx_strand_id
1 'polypeptide(L)'
;ERAFIVPPASQLGPINDGERAELIRRSPLAGKYDTPVDRESAYEKLKGRTAAKPAEPAQSANPVSDILFGKTGPRGGRQSQGMVEALAKSAARSIGSELGRQILRGVLGSVLGGSKRR
;
A
#
# COMPACT_ATOMS: atom_id res chain seq x y z
N GLU A 1 -24.37 56.24 42.87
CA GLU A 1 -23.89 55.07 43.62
C GLU A 1 -22.90 54.29 42.78
N ARG A 2 -21.93 53.58 43.39
CA ARG A 2 -20.99 52.68 42.69
C ARG A 2 -21.09 51.29 43.29
N ALA A 3 -21.21 50.27 42.45
CA ALA A 3 -21.21 48.86 42.85
C ALA A 3 -19.91 48.18 42.40
N PHE A 4 -19.38 47.27 43.23
CA PHE A 4 -18.28 46.40 42.86
C PHE A 4 -18.83 45.12 42.21
N ILE A 5 -18.21 44.68 41.11
CA ILE A 5 -18.53 43.42 40.44
C ILE A 5 -17.49 42.39 40.87
N VAL A 6 -17.94 41.27 41.43
CA VAL A 6 -17.07 40.12 41.75
C VAL A 6 -17.21 39.09 40.61
N PRO A 7 -16.18 38.90 39.77
CA PRO A 7 -16.21 37.86 38.75
C PRO A 7 -16.14 36.46 39.40
N PRO A 8 -16.67 35.43 38.73
CA PRO A 8 -16.58 34.07 39.23
C PRO A 8 -15.11 33.62 39.36
N ALA A 9 -14.79 32.92 40.43
CA ALA A 9 -13.47 32.30 40.59
C ALA A 9 -13.32 31.16 39.57
N SER A 10 -12.20 31.13 38.85
CA SER A 10 -11.84 30.01 37.96
C SER A 10 -10.70 29.21 38.58
N GLN A 11 -10.75 27.88 38.47
CA GLN A 11 -9.63 27.00 38.82
C GLN A 11 -8.63 26.99 37.66
N LEU A 12 -7.97 28.12 37.45
CA LEU A 12 -7.00 28.31 36.37
C LEU A 12 -5.63 27.85 36.88
N GLY A 13 -5.25 26.63 36.50
CA GLY A 13 -3.99 26.01 36.92
C GLY A 13 -4.06 24.48 36.89
N PRO A 14 -2.92 23.79 37.08
CA PRO A 14 -2.92 22.35 37.21
C PRO A 14 -3.67 21.93 38.48
N ILE A 15 -4.49 20.89 38.36
CA ILE A 15 -5.11 20.22 39.52
C ILE A 15 -4.04 19.51 40.34
N ASN A 16 -4.29 19.34 41.65
CA ASN A 16 -3.35 18.57 42.46
C ASN A 16 -3.43 17.07 42.15
N ASP A 17 -2.40 16.31 42.51
CA ASP A 17 -2.32 14.89 42.18
C ASP A 17 -3.46 14.06 42.82
N GLY A 18 -3.92 14.46 44.02
CA GLY A 18 -5.02 13.80 44.72
C GLY A 18 -6.37 13.99 44.03
N GLU A 19 -6.68 15.21 43.61
CA GLU A 19 -7.85 15.56 42.80
C GLU A 19 -7.82 14.81 41.47
N ARG A 20 -6.65 14.74 40.83
CA ARG A 20 -6.47 13.98 39.59
C ARG A 20 -6.78 12.51 39.79
N ALA A 21 -6.25 11.89 40.84
CA ALA A 21 -6.52 10.48 41.14
C ALA A 21 -8.01 10.21 41.41
N GLU A 22 -8.67 11.10 42.15
CA GLU A 22 -10.10 11.02 42.43
C GLU A 22 -10.94 11.09 41.14
N LEU A 23 -10.63 12.05 40.26
CA LEU A 23 -11.33 12.24 39.00
C LEU A 23 -11.17 11.02 38.08
N ILE A 24 -9.97 10.44 38.01
CA ILE A 24 -9.72 9.22 37.25
C ILE A 24 -10.54 8.06 37.83
N ARG A 25 -10.57 7.90 39.17
CA ARG A 25 -11.30 6.82 39.83
C ARG A 25 -12.82 6.90 39.62
N ARG A 26 -13.39 8.12 39.58
CA ARG A 26 -14.83 8.35 39.32
C ARG A 26 -15.21 8.25 37.85
N SER A 27 -14.25 8.15 36.94
CA SER A 27 -14.52 8.11 35.51
C SER A 27 -15.33 6.85 35.15
N PRO A 28 -16.34 6.95 34.27
CA PRO A 28 -17.02 5.78 33.68
C PRO A 28 -16.08 4.85 32.91
N LEU A 29 -14.89 5.33 32.56
CA LEU A 29 -13.85 4.57 31.86
C LEU A 29 -12.79 4.01 32.81
N ALA A 30 -12.92 4.21 34.13
CA ALA A 30 -12.03 3.60 35.12
C ALA A 30 -11.99 2.08 34.91
N GLY A 31 -10.79 1.48 34.93
CA GLY A 31 -10.61 0.06 34.65
C GLY A 31 -10.55 -0.31 33.17
N LYS A 32 -11.17 0.45 32.26
CA LYS A 32 -11.26 0.09 30.83
C LYS A 32 -9.93 0.23 30.09
N TYR A 33 -9.12 1.22 30.47
CA TYR A 33 -7.87 1.56 29.80
C TYR A 33 -6.65 1.55 30.74
N ASP A 34 -6.81 0.94 31.92
CA ASP A 34 -5.76 0.93 32.95
C ASP A 34 -4.59 0.03 32.56
N THR A 35 -4.82 -0.95 31.68
CA THR A 35 -3.78 -1.85 31.18
C THR A 35 -3.06 -1.19 30.00
N PRO A 36 -1.77 -0.81 30.15
CA PRO A 36 -1.00 -0.32 29.03
C PRO A 36 -0.77 -1.46 28.04
N VAL A 37 -1.07 -1.21 26.76
CA VAL A 37 -0.77 -2.14 25.67
C VAL A 37 0.44 -1.61 24.93
N ASP A 38 1.58 -2.24 25.16
CA ASP A 38 2.78 -1.98 24.39
C ASP A 38 2.74 -2.78 23.07
N ARG A 39 2.76 -2.08 21.94
CA ARG A 39 2.69 -2.68 20.61
C ARG A 39 4.04 -2.53 19.96
N GLU A 40 4.48 -3.58 19.25
CA GLU A 40 5.68 -3.52 18.42
C GLU A 40 5.65 -2.27 17.52
N SER A 41 6.64 -1.41 17.76
CA SER A 41 6.75 -0.13 17.07
C SER A 41 7.10 -0.35 15.60
N ALA A 42 6.75 0.62 14.74
CA ALA A 42 7.18 0.60 13.35
C ALA A 42 8.71 0.54 13.24
N TYR A 43 9.41 1.18 14.16
CA TYR A 43 10.87 1.16 14.25
C TYR A 43 11.42 -0.25 14.48
N GLU A 44 10.88 -0.99 15.46
CA GLU A 44 11.30 -2.38 15.74
C GLU A 44 10.99 -3.30 14.58
N LYS A 45 9.82 -3.16 13.95
CA LYS A 45 9.45 -3.94 12.75
C LYS A 45 10.39 -3.68 11.59
N LEU A 46 10.78 -2.41 11.36
CA LEU A 46 11.72 -2.05 10.30
C LEU A 46 13.13 -2.55 10.59
N LYS A 47 13.61 -2.38 11.84
CA LYS A 47 14.91 -2.88 12.27
C LYS A 47 15.01 -4.40 12.16
N GLY A 48 13.96 -5.11 12.59
CA GLY A 48 13.84 -6.55 12.43
C GLY A 48 13.88 -6.99 10.97
N ARG A 49 13.17 -6.28 10.07
CA ARG A 49 13.23 -6.54 8.62
C ARG A 49 14.63 -6.31 8.04
N THR A 50 15.34 -5.26 8.46
CA THR A 50 16.69 -5.00 7.97
C THR A 50 17.71 -6.00 8.52
N ALA A 51 17.54 -6.48 9.75
CA ALA A 51 18.42 -7.48 10.36
C ALA A 51 18.15 -8.90 9.85
N ALA A 52 16.89 -9.22 9.52
CA ALA A 52 16.48 -10.52 9.00
C ALA A 52 16.67 -10.66 7.48
N LYS A 53 16.95 -9.56 6.76
CA LYS A 53 17.34 -9.61 5.36
C LYS A 53 18.86 -9.86 5.32
N PRO A 54 19.35 -11.05 4.91
CA PRO A 54 20.76 -11.21 4.59
C PRO A 54 21.09 -10.15 3.55
N ALA A 55 22.29 -9.55 3.62
CA ALA A 55 22.79 -8.69 2.55
C ALA A 55 22.55 -9.43 1.22
N GLU A 56 21.58 -8.95 0.44
CA GLU A 56 21.35 -9.50 -0.88
C GLU A 56 22.70 -9.40 -1.60
N PRO A 57 23.21 -10.50 -2.18
CA PRO A 57 24.41 -10.42 -2.96
C PRO A 57 24.18 -9.31 -3.99
N ALA A 58 25.21 -8.47 -4.15
CA ALA A 58 25.22 -7.39 -5.11
C ALA A 58 24.52 -7.83 -6.40
N GLN A 59 23.64 -6.95 -6.89
CA GLN A 59 23.08 -6.95 -8.24
C GLN A 59 23.91 -7.83 -9.16
N SER A 60 23.26 -8.83 -9.77
CA SER A 60 23.82 -9.65 -10.83
C SER A 60 24.83 -8.85 -11.64
N ALA A 61 26.12 -9.13 -11.44
CA ALA A 61 27.23 -8.43 -12.09
C ALA A 61 27.32 -8.79 -13.60
N ASN A 62 26.20 -9.17 -14.21
CA ASN A 62 26.07 -9.62 -15.58
C ASN A 62 25.14 -8.65 -16.32
N PRO A 63 25.64 -7.52 -16.85
CA PRO A 63 24.83 -6.55 -17.58
C PRO A 63 24.08 -7.18 -18.77
N VAL A 64 24.58 -8.29 -19.30
CA VAL A 64 23.94 -9.07 -20.37
C VAL A 64 22.65 -9.75 -19.90
N SER A 65 22.62 -10.36 -18.70
CA SER A 65 21.40 -11.01 -18.21
C SER A 65 20.30 -9.99 -17.92
N ASP A 66 20.68 -8.81 -17.44
CA ASP A 66 19.74 -7.73 -17.12
C ASP A 66 19.07 -7.17 -18.38
N ILE A 67 19.78 -7.12 -19.50
CA ILE A 67 19.24 -6.73 -20.81
C ILE A 67 18.28 -7.81 -21.36
N LEU A 68 18.65 -9.09 -21.21
CA LEU A 68 17.85 -10.20 -21.75
C LEU A 68 16.56 -10.45 -20.96
N PHE A 69 16.64 -10.43 -19.63
CA PHE A 69 15.55 -10.85 -18.74
C PHE A 69 14.89 -9.71 -17.96
N GLY A 70 15.46 -8.50 -18.00
CA GLY A 70 14.96 -7.34 -17.28
C GLY A 70 15.43 -7.29 -15.83
N LYS A 71 15.47 -6.08 -15.24
CA LYS A 71 15.93 -5.88 -13.87
C LYS A 71 14.78 -5.72 -12.89
N THR A 72 14.88 -6.36 -11.72
CA THR A 72 14.01 -6.09 -10.57
C THR A 72 14.68 -5.05 -9.68
N GLY A 73 13.97 -3.95 -9.42
CA GLY A 73 14.49 -2.88 -8.58
C GLY A 73 14.53 -3.26 -7.09
N PRO A 74 15.29 -2.54 -6.27
CA PRO A 74 15.47 -2.82 -4.83
C PRO A 74 14.18 -2.74 -3.99
N ARG A 75 13.08 -2.27 -4.60
CA ARG A 75 11.73 -2.22 -4.00
C ARG A 75 10.76 -3.26 -4.59
N GLY A 76 11.26 -4.28 -5.29
CA GLY A 76 10.44 -5.36 -5.87
C GLY A 76 9.65 -4.96 -7.14
N GLY A 77 9.77 -3.72 -7.61
CA GLY A 77 9.20 -3.29 -8.88
C GLY A 77 10.07 -3.70 -10.07
N ARG A 78 9.48 -4.27 -11.13
CA ARG A 78 10.17 -4.48 -12.41
C ARG A 78 10.49 -3.12 -13.04
N GLN A 79 11.76 -2.82 -13.26
CA GLN A 79 12.21 -1.50 -13.75
C GLN A 79 12.44 -1.47 -15.27
N SER A 80 12.66 -2.63 -15.90
CA SER A 80 12.77 -2.74 -17.36
C SER A 80 12.21 -4.09 -17.83
N GLN A 81 11.54 -4.07 -18.99
CA GLN A 81 11.10 -5.27 -19.68
C GLN A 81 12.31 -5.87 -20.43
N GLY A 82 12.63 -7.14 -20.20
CA GLY A 82 13.75 -7.81 -20.88
C GLY A 82 13.51 -7.99 -22.38
N MET A 83 14.57 -8.10 -23.16
CA MET A 83 14.47 -8.31 -24.62
C MET A 83 13.71 -9.60 -24.98
N VAL A 84 13.86 -10.66 -24.19
CA VAL A 84 13.10 -11.92 -24.37
C VAL A 84 11.61 -11.70 -24.11
N GLU A 85 11.27 -10.97 -23.05
CA GLU A 85 9.89 -10.64 -22.72
C GLU A 85 9.26 -9.70 -23.76
N ALA A 86 10.04 -8.75 -24.29
CA ALA A 86 9.60 -7.83 -25.35
C ALA A 86 9.32 -8.57 -26.67
N LEU A 87 10.19 -9.53 -27.04
CA LEU A 87 10.01 -10.36 -28.23
C LEU A 87 8.81 -11.30 -28.07
N ALA A 88 8.70 -12.02 -26.94
CA ALA A 88 7.57 -12.91 -26.68
C ALA A 88 6.24 -12.15 -26.69
N LYS A 89 6.19 -10.97 -26.07
CA LYS A 89 5.00 -10.10 -26.05
C LYS A 89 4.65 -9.58 -27.45
N SER A 90 5.65 -9.26 -28.27
CA SER A 90 5.44 -8.83 -29.66
C SER A 90 4.90 -9.95 -30.53
N ALA A 91 5.46 -11.16 -30.42
CA ALA A 91 5.00 -12.34 -31.14
C ALA A 91 3.58 -12.75 -30.73
N ALA A 92 3.28 -12.72 -29.42
CA ALA A 92 1.93 -12.99 -28.95
C ALA A 92 0.92 -11.95 -29.46
N ARG A 93 1.32 -10.67 -29.57
CA ARG A 93 0.45 -9.60 -30.06
C ARG A 93 0.22 -9.68 -31.56
N SER A 94 1.24 -10.01 -32.36
CA SER A 94 1.07 -10.19 -33.80
C SER A 94 0.17 -11.38 -34.09
N ILE A 95 0.50 -12.56 -33.53
CA ILE A 95 -0.28 -13.79 -33.69
C ILE A 95 -1.72 -13.61 -33.19
N GLY A 96 -1.90 -12.99 -32.02
CA GLY A 96 -3.22 -12.73 -31.44
C GLY A 96 -4.07 -11.77 -32.26
N SER A 97 -3.45 -10.75 -32.86
CA SER A 97 -4.18 -9.78 -33.70
C SER A 97 -4.56 -10.32 -35.07
N GLU A 98 -3.73 -11.19 -35.66
CA GLU A 98 -3.96 -11.79 -36.97
C GLU A 98 -4.97 -12.92 -36.89
N LEU A 99 -4.79 -13.87 -35.96
CA LEU A 99 -5.77 -14.94 -35.72
C LEU A 99 -7.09 -14.38 -35.17
N GLY A 100 -7.03 -13.37 -34.29
CA GLY A 100 -8.23 -12.75 -33.72
C GLY A 100 -9.13 -12.12 -34.79
N ARG A 101 -8.56 -11.37 -35.74
CA ARG A 101 -9.33 -10.76 -36.84
C ARG A 101 -9.86 -11.80 -37.83
N GLN A 102 -9.12 -12.88 -38.07
CA GLN A 102 -9.54 -13.98 -38.93
C GLN A 102 -10.67 -14.80 -38.31
N ILE A 103 -10.64 -15.06 -37.00
CA ILE A 103 -11.73 -15.73 -36.28
C ILE A 103 -12.98 -14.84 -36.24
N LEU A 104 -12.81 -13.53 -35.99
CA LEU A 104 -13.90 -12.55 -36.02
C LEU A 104 -14.57 -12.40 -37.39
N ARG A 105 -13.81 -12.43 -38.50
CA ARG A 105 -14.40 -12.38 -39.86
C ARG A 105 -14.89 -13.74 -40.36
N GLY A 106 -14.20 -14.83 -39.99
CA GLY A 106 -14.48 -16.17 -40.50
C GLY A 106 -15.63 -16.86 -39.78
N VAL A 107 -15.60 -16.89 -38.44
CA VAL A 107 -16.56 -17.66 -37.63
C VAL A 107 -17.73 -16.79 -37.16
N LEU A 108 -17.48 -15.55 -36.72
CA LEU A 108 -18.56 -14.64 -36.32
C LEU A 108 -19.23 -13.96 -37.52
N GLY A 109 -18.50 -13.73 -38.62
CA GLY A 109 -19.06 -13.19 -39.86
C GLY A 109 -19.99 -14.17 -40.59
N SER A 110 -19.75 -15.48 -40.48
CA SER A 110 -20.60 -16.51 -41.10
C SER A 110 -21.85 -16.86 -40.28
N VAL A 111 -21.85 -16.60 -38.97
CA VAL A 111 -22.98 -16.90 -38.06
C VAL A 111 -23.88 -15.68 -37.85
N LEU A 112 -23.35 -14.44 -37.92
CA LEU A 112 -24.13 -13.22 -37.66
C LEU A 112 -24.42 -12.36 -38.91
N GLY A 113 -23.78 -12.61 -40.06
CA GLY A 113 -23.82 -11.74 -41.24
C GLY A 113 -24.85 -12.08 -42.33
N GLY A 114 -25.74 -13.05 -42.10
CA GLY A 114 -26.70 -13.55 -43.10
C GLY A 114 -27.99 -12.73 -43.22
N SER A 115 -27.91 -11.41 -43.44
CA SER A 115 -29.05 -10.61 -43.95
C SER A 115 -28.44 -9.28 -44.45
N LYS A 116 -28.53 -8.88 -45.71
CA LYS A 116 -29.76 -8.64 -46.45
C LYS A 116 -29.39 -8.40 -47.92
N ARG A 117 -29.88 -9.27 -48.82
CA ARG A 117 -30.18 -8.88 -50.20
C ARG A 117 -31.33 -7.89 -50.15
N ARG A 118 -31.11 -6.68 -50.62
CA ARG A 118 -31.99 -5.92 -51.53
C ARG A 118 -31.24 -4.70 -52.02
#